data_AF-A0A3A2HYU2-F1
#
_entry.id   AF-A0A3A2HYU2-F1
#
_cell.length_a   1.000
_cell.length_b   1.000
_cell.length_c   1.000
_cell.angle_alpha   90.00
_cell.angle_beta   90.00
_cell.angle_gamma   90.00
#
_symmetry.space_group_name_H-M   'P 1'
#
loop_
_entity.id
_entity.type
_entity.pdbx_description
1 polymer ?
#
loop_
_entity_poly.entity_id
_entity_poly.type
_entity_poly.pdbx_seq_one_letter_code
_entity_poly.pdbx_strand_id
1 'polypeptide(L)'
;MKSAKKVVLAAIILPLTLGAASAFAFGGKDHHKGPRGECSQGMERGVMRQLNLTDAQKDKLKEMRKANKADMKANYAEHHQARKAERQAHHAKMQALLLADNFDEAAANDLAKVMVDKQTERRVKMMEKKHQMLSVLTPEQKVKFVELQKERQQECGEKMQKRMQKHHNS
;
A
#
# COMPACT_ATOMS: atom_id res chain seq x y z
N MET A 1 -28.13 43.09 -42.31
CA MET A 1 -28.47 43.37 -40.89
C MET A 1 -29.92 42.94 -40.69
N LYS A 2 -30.36 42.07 -39.79
CA LYS A 2 -29.77 41.30 -38.67
C LYS A 2 -30.57 39.99 -38.57
N SER A 3 -29.88 38.95 -38.13
CA SER A 3 -30.26 37.55 -37.98
C SER A 3 -31.19 37.25 -36.80
N ALA A 4 -32.05 36.23 -36.92
CA ALA A 4 -32.59 35.50 -35.77
C ALA A 4 -32.86 34.04 -36.17
N LYS A 5 -31.87 33.16 -35.98
CA LYS A 5 -32.05 31.70 -36.02
C LYS A 5 -32.27 31.22 -34.59
N LYS A 6 -33.42 30.59 -34.33
CA LYS A 6 -33.75 29.95 -33.05
C LYS A 6 -32.83 28.74 -32.86
N VAL A 7 -31.93 28.82 -31.89
CA VAL A 7 -31.14 27.67 -31.43
C VAL A 7 -31.92 27.03 -30.30
N VAL A 8 -32.52 25.88 -30.58
CA VAL A 8 -33.15 25.01 -29.58
C VAL A 8 -32.03 24.29 -28.83
N LEU A 9 -31.94 24.55 -27.53
CA LEU A 9 -31.08 23.82 -26.60
C LEU A 9 -31.48 22.33 -26.60
N ALA A 10 -30.58 21.46 -27.05
CA ALA A 10 -30.66 20.02 -26.79
C ALA A 10 -29.74 19.69 -25.61
N ALA A 11 -30.31 19.68 -24.40
CA ALA A 11 -29.62 19.19 -23.21
C ALA A 11 -29.71 17.65 -23.17
N ILE A 12 -28.65 16.98 -23.64
CA ILE A 12 -28.50 15.53 -23.49
C ILE A 12 -27.99 15.29 -22.07
N ILE A 13 -28.89 14.95 -21.16
CA ILE A 13 -28.54 14.49 -19.81
C ILE A 13 -28.10 13.02 -19.94
N LEU A 14 -26.80 12.77 -19.89
CA LEU A 14 -26.25 11.43 -19.70
C LEU A 14 -26.33 11.07 -18.21
N PRO A 15 -27.05 10.01 -17.79
CA PRO A 15 -26.98 9.53 -16.41
C PRO A 15 -25.63 8.84 -16.20
N LEU A 16 -24.71 9.52 -15.51
CA LEU A 16 -23.52 8.89 -14.94
C LEU A 16 -23.95 8.01 -13.75
N THR A 17 -24.22 6.74 -14.00
CA THR A 17 -24.44 5.74 -12.96
C THR A 17 -23.09 5.36 -12.33
N LEU A 18 -22.68 6.13 -11.31
CA LEU A 18 -21.60 5.74 -10.41
C LEU A 18 -22.09 4.58 -9.52
N GLY A 19 -21.74 3.36 -9.91
CA GLY A 19 -21.90 2.17 -9.08
C GLY A 19 -20.98 2.23 -7.86
N ALA A 20 -21.47 2.80 -6.76
CA ALA A 20 -20.78 2.81 -5.49
C ALA A 20 -21.00 1.47 -4.74
N ALA A 21 -20.20 0.45 -5.07
CA ALA A 21 -20.05 -0.71 -4.21
C ALA A 21 -19.24 -0.30 -2.96
N SER A 22 -19.92 0.20 -1.93
CA SER A 22 -19.32 0.48 -0.63
C SER A 22 -19.26 -0.80 0.19
N ALA A 23 -18.17 -1.56 0.01
CA ALA A 23 -17.78 -2.59 0.96
C ALA A 23 -17.18 -1.90 2.20
N PHE A 24 -18.03 -1.41 3.09
CA PHE A 24 -17.62 -1.08 4.46
C PHE A 24 -17.27 -2.39 5.17
N ALA A 25 -15.97 -2.72 5.17
CA ALA A 25 -15.45 -3.85 5.94
C ALA A 25 -15.47 -3.49 7.44
N PHE A 26 -16.54 -3.91 8.11
CA PHE A 26 -16.69 -3.92 9.56
C PHE A 26 -15.72 -4.95 10.18
N GLY A 27 -15.12 -4.60 11.31
CA GLY A 27 -14.00 -5.31 11.91
C GLY A 27 -14.33 -6.73 12.41
N GLY A 28 -13.59 -7.71 11.92
CA GLY A 28 -13.43 -9.04 12.51
C GLY A 28 -12.03 -9.21 13.10
N LYS A 29 -11.95 -9.67 14.35
CA LYS A 29 -10.72 -10.06 15.04
C LYS A 29 -10.17 -11.36 14.43
N ASP A 30 -9.48 -11.27 13.30
CA ASP A 30 -8.66 -12.38 12.82
C ASP A 30 -7.22 -11.92 12.60
N HIS A 31 -6.32 -12.60 13.30
CA HIS A 31 -4.89 -12.32 13.31
C HIS A 31 -4.28 -12.50 11.91
N HIS A 32 -3.80 -11.41 11.33
CA HIS A 32 -2.63 -11.34 10.43
C HIS A 32 -2.58 -12.23 9.17
N LYS A 33 -3.65 -12.35 8.38
CA LYS A 33 -3.52 -12.71 6.96
C LYS A 33 -4.49 -11.93 6.07
N GLY A 34 -4.33 -10.61 6.03
CA GLY A 34 -4.84 -9.86 4.87
C GLY A 34 -4.09 -10.28 3.59
N PRO A 35 -4.61 -10.00 2.39
CA PRO A 35 -3.96 -10.30 1.09
C PRO A 35 -2.56 -9.67 0.92
N ARG A 36 -2.11 -8.86 1.89
CA ARG A 36 -0.76 -8.30 1.99
C ARG A 36 0.34 -9.32 2.29
N GLY A 37 0.00 -10.56 2.69
CA GLY A 37 0.98 -11.57 3.10
C GLY A 37 1.49 -12.50 1.99
N GLU A 38 0.69 -12.75 0.95
CA GLU A 38 0.99 -13.81 -0.03
C GLU A 38 1.51 -13.28 -1.37
N CYS A 39 1.40 -11.98 -1.59
CA CYS A 39 1.62 -11.30 -2.87
C CYS A 39 2.45 -10.01 -2.72
N SER A 40 3.28 -9.93 -1.67
CA SER A 40 4.04 -8.71 -1.42
C SER A 40 5.20 -8.62 -2.42
N GLN A 41 5.23 -7.58 -3.26
CA GLN A 41 6.37 -7.26 -4.14
C GLN A 41 7.59 -6.74 -3.34
N GLY A 42 8.05 -7.55 -2.40
CA GLY A 42 9.11 -7.25 -1.44
C GLY A 42 10.35 -8.10 -1.65
N MET A 43 11.33 -7.87 -0.77
CA MET A 43 12.47 -8.77 -0.57
C MET A 43 11.98 -10.05 0.11
N GLU A 44 11.11 -10.79 -0.57
CA GLU A 44 10.51 -12.00 -0.02
C GLU A 44 11.63 -12.96 0.38
N ARG A 45 11.51 -13.53 1.59
CA ARG A 45 12.49 -14.51 2.07
C ARG A 45 12.61 -15.71 1.11
N GLY A 46 11.55 -16.02 0.36
CA GLY A 46 11.55 -17.05 -0.69
C GLY A 46 12.49 -16.69 -1.84
N VAL A 47 12.28 -15.54 -2.48
CA VAL A 47 13.10 -15.06 -3.61
C VAL A 47 14.58 -14.98 -3.22
N MET A 48 14.90 -14.37 -2.07
CA MET A 48 16.29 -14.23 -1.61
C MET A 48 17.00 -15.56 -1.36
N ARG A 49 16.27 -16.63 -1.02
CA ARG A 49 16.86 -17.97 -0.82
C ARG A 49 17.26 -18.64 -2.14
N GLN A 50 16.66 -18.23 -3.26
CA GLN A 50 16.89 -18.83 -4.58
C GLN A 50 18.02 -18.13 -5.37
N LEU A 51 18.60 -17.06 -4.81
CA LEU A 51 19.69 -16.30 -5.42
C LEU A 51 21.09 -16.90 -5.25
N ASN A 52 21.21 -18.09 -4.65
CA ASN A 52 22.50 -18.75 -4.39
C ASN A 52 23.52 -17.79 -3.75
N LEU A 53 23.10 -17.12 -2.68
CA LEU A 53 23.94 -16.14 -1.98
C LEU A 53 25.17 -16.83 -1.38
N THR A 54 26.33 -16.18 -1.45
CA THR A 54 27.52 -16.62 -0.71
C THR A 54 27.29 -16.44 0.78
N ASP A 55 28.07 -17.14 1.62
CA ASP A 55 27.92 -17.03 3.07
C ASP A 55 28.23 -15.62 3.57
N ALA A 56 29.24 -14.97 2.99
CA ALA A 56 29.54 -13.55 3.25
C ALA A 56 28.35 -12.63 2.91
N GLN A 57 27.65 -12.86 1.79
CA GLN A 57 26.44 -12.10 1.44
C GLN A 57 25.30 -12.36 2.43
N LYS A 58 25.09 -13.63 2.84
CA LYS A 58 24.07 -14.01 3.82
C LYS A 58 24.31 -13.32 5.16
N ASP A 59 25.56 -13.31 5.63
CA ASP A 59 25.93 -12.69 6.90
C ASP A 59 25.73 -11.18 6.87
N LYS A 60 26.18 -10.51 5.81
CA LYS A 60 25.95 -9.07 5.60
C LYS A 60 24.45 -8.73 5.61
N LEU A 61 23.64 -9.48 4.86
CA LEU A 61 22.19 -9.29 4.84
C LEU A 61 21.52 -9.59 6.20
N LYS A 62 22.05 -10.53 6.97
CA LYS A 62 21.56 -10.86 8.31
C LYS A 62 21.85 -9.72 9.29
N GLU A 63 23.06 -9.18 9.25
CA GLU A 63 23.47 -8.02 10.04
C GLU A 63 22.62 -6.79 9.71
N MET A 64 22.47 -6.45 8.43
CA MET A 64 21.63 -5.34 8.00
C MET A 64 20.18 -5.50 8.47
N ARG A 65 19.62 -6.71 8.48
CA ARG A 65 18.28 -6.97 9.01
C ARG A 65 18.20 -6.81 10.52
N LYS A 66 19.24 -7.21 11.26
CA LYS A 66 19.30 -7.03 12.72
C LYS A 66 19.38 -5.55 13.08
N ALA A 67 20.26 -4.79 12.43
CA ALA A 67 20.37 -3.34 12.61
C ALA A 67 19.04 -2.65 12.33
N ASN A 68 18.46 -2.90 11.14
CA ASN A 68 17.15 -2.35 10.78
C ASN A 68 16.03 -2.68 11.79
N LYS A 69 16.05 -3.88 12.38
CA LYS A 69 15.07 -4.29 13.39
C LYS A 69 15.31 -3.56 14.72
N ALA A 70 16.57 -3.38 15.12
CA ALA A 70 16.94 -2.63 16.31
C ALA A 70 16.51 -1.16 16.18
N ASP A 71 16.86 -0.51 15.06
CA ASP A 71 16.49 0.88 14.78
C ASP A 71 14.97 1.08 14.78
N MET A 72 14.23 0.15 14.16
CA MET A 72 12.77 0.20 14.16
C MET A 72 12.20 0.06 15.57
N LYS A 73 12.75 -0.83 16.40
CA LYS A 73 12.30 -1.01 17.79
C LYS A 73 12.60 0.23 18.63
N ALA A 74 13.79 0.81 18.48
CA ALA A 74 14.19 2.03 19.16
C ALA A 74 13.27 3.20 18.77
N ASN A 75 13.10 3.46 17.47
CA ASN A 75 12.21 4.52 16.97
C ASN A 75 10.76 4.33 17.43
N TYR A 76 10.28 3.07 17.48
CA TYR A 76 8.94 2.79 17.98
C TYR A 76 8.82 3.09 19.48
N ALA A 77 9.80 2.67 20.28
CA ALA A 77 9.79 2.90 21.73
C ALA A 77 9.88 4.40 22.05
N GLU A 78 10.80 5.11 21.40
CA GLU A 78 11.03 6.55 21.58
C GLU A 78 9.79 7.38 21.23
N HIS A 79 9.13 7.08 20.11
CA HIS A 79 7.98 7.86 19.65
C HIS A 79 6.62 7.21 19.97
N HIS A 80 6.57 6.22 20.88
CA HIS A 80 5.35 5.47 21.14
C HIS A 80 4.18 6.38 21.53
N GLN A 81 4.39 7.26 22.52
CA GLN A 81 3.35 8.16 23.01
C GLN A 81 2.95 9.20 21.97
N ALA A 82 3.92 9.80 21.28
CA ALA A 82 3.66 10.76 20.20
C ALA A 82 2.81 10.12 19.08
N ARG A 83 3.15 8.90 18.64
CA ARG A 83 2.37 8.16 17.63
C ARG A 83 0.96 7.80 18.11
N LYS A 84 0.80 7.50 19.41
CA LYS A 84 -0.52 7.22 20.00
C LYS A 84 -1.40 8.48 19.98
N ALA A 85 -0.86 9.60 20.46
CA ALA A 85 -1.56 10.88 20.46
C ALA A 85 -1.92 11.34 19.04
N GLU A 86 -0.99 11.23 18.10
CA GLU A 86 -1.21 11.53 16.68
C GLU A 86 -2.35 10.68 16.09
N ARG A 87 -2.38 9.38 16.39
CA ARG A 87 -3.44 8.48 15.92
C ARG A 87 -4.80 8.86 16.51
N GLN A 88 -4.86 9.18 17.79
CA GLN A 88 -6.08 9.61 18.46
C GLN A 88 -6.60 10.93 17.86
N ALA A 89 -5.71 11.92 17.68
CA ALA A 89 -6.06 13.19 17.06
C ALA A 89 -6.57 13.01 15.63
N HIS A 90 -5.93 12.13 14.85
CA HIS A 90 -6.39 11.79 13.50
C HIS A 90 -7.79 11.15 13.52
N HIS A 91 -8.04 10.20 14.42
CA HIS A 91 -9.36 9.58 14.55
C HIS A 91 -10.44 10.59 14.95
N ALA A 92 -10.14 11.49 15.89
CA ALA A 92 -11.07 12.53 16.30
C ALA A 92 -11.41 13.48 15.15
N LYS A 93 -10.41 13.93 14.37
CA LYS A 93 -10.62 14.77 13.18
C LYS A 93 -11.48 14.07 12.13
N MET A 94 -11.19 12.81 11.85
CA MET A 94 -11.99 12.00 10.92
C MET A 94 -13.43 11.86 11.41
N GLN A 95 -13.63 11.55 12.70
CA GLN A 95 -14.96 11.39 13.29
C GLN A 95 -15.77 12.70 13.23
N ALA A 96 -15.13 13.84 13.56
CA ALA A 96 -15.79 15.14 13.49
C ALA A 96 -16.26 15.48 12.06
N LEU A 97 -15.44 15.19 11.04
CA LEU A 97 -15.82 15.40 9.64
C LEU A 97 -17.00 14.51 9.20
N LEU A 98 -17.02 13.26 9.67
CA LEU A 98 -18.05 12.29 9.27
C LEU A 98 -19.38 12.47 10.00
N LEU A 99 -19.36 13.06 11.20
CA LEU A 99 -20.55 13.30 12.02
C LEU A 99 -21.07 14.75 11.93
N ALA A 100 -20.41 15.62 11.16
CA ALA A 100 -20.87 16.97 10.93
C ALA A 100 -22.19 16.96 10.12
N ASP A 101 -23.05 17.94 10.39
CA ASP A 101 -24.33 18.09 9.66
C ASP A 101 -24.12 18.27 8.15
N ASN A 102 -23.02 18.91 7.76
CA ASN A 102 -22.58 19.08 6.38
C ASN A 102 -21.15 18.57 6.21
N PHE A 103 -20.89 17.91 5.09
CA PHE A 103 -19.55 17.42 4.76
C PHE A 103 -18.63 18.54 4.27
N ASP A 104 -17.53 18.78 5.00
CA ASP A 104 -16.48 19.71 4.58
C ASP A 104 -15.45 18.99 3.71
N GLU A 105 -15.61 19.12 2.39
CA GLU A 105 -14.71 18.53 1.40
C GLU A 105 -13.29 19.09 1.49
N ALA A 106 -13.12 20.37 1.81
CA ALA A 106 -11.79 20.98 1.91
C ALA A 106 -11.01 20.41 3.10
N ALA A 107 -11.65 20.31 4.26
CA ALA A 107 -11.05 19.71 5.45
C ALA A 107 -10.77 18.21 5.29
N ALA A 108 -11.64 17.48 4.57
CA ALA A 108 -11.41 16.08 4.23
C ALA A 108 -10.19 15.90 3.31
N ASN A 109 -10.05 16.76 2.29
CA ASN A 109 -8.89 16.76 1.40
C ASN A 109 -7.59 17.05 2.14
N ASP A 110 -7.59 18.00 3.08
CA ASP A 110 -6.40 18.32 3.87
C ASP A 110 -6.01 17.19 4.82
N LEU A 111 -7.00 16.53 5.45
CA LEU A 111 -6.74 15.34 6.24
C LEU A 111 -6.15 14.20 5.38
N ALA A 112 -6.64 14.05 4.14
CA ALA A 112 -6.12 13.06 3.20
C ALA A 112 -4.67 13.34 2.78
N LYS A 113 -4.31 14.61 2.51
CA LYS A 113 -2.93 15.00 2.15
C LYS A 113 -1.93 14.59 3.25
N VAL A 114 -2.25 14.86 4.51
CA VAL A 114 -1.38 14.47 5.64
C VAL A 114 -1.16 12.95 5.69
N MET A 115 -2.17 12.14 5.36
CA MET A 115 -2.02 10.70 5.27
C MET A 115 -1.11 10.27 4.12
N VAL A 116 -1.28 10.90 2.95
CA VAL A 116 -0.47 10.64 1.75
C VAL A 116 0.99 10.98 2.00
N ASP A 117 1.29 12.14 2.59
CA ASP A 117 2.67 12.57 2.85
C ASP A 117 3.41 11.59 3.76
N LYS A 118 2.77 11.19 4.86
CA LYS A 118 3.31 10.16 5.77
C LYS A 118 3.49 8.82 5.08
N GLN A 119 2.57 8.45 4.19
CA GLN A 119 2.69 7.22 3.43
C GLN A 119 3.88 7.29 2.45
N THR A 120 4.07 8.43 1.79
CA THR A 120 5.18 8.68 0.86
C THR A 120 6.51 8.58 1.58
N GLU A 121 6.69 9.27 2.72
CA GLU A 121 7.92 9.21 3.51
C GLU A 121 8.27 7.77 3.91
N ARG A 122 7.28 7.00 4.38
CA ARG A 122 7.47 5.59 4.74
C ARG A 122 7.83 4.73 3.53
N ARG A 123 7.20 4.97 2.38
CA ARG A 123 7.52 4.23 1.13
C ARG A 123 8.94 4.51 0.69
N VAL A 124 9.40 5.76 0.72
CA VAL A 124 10.76 6.15 0.37
C VAL A 124 11.77 5.47 1.29
N LYS A 125 11.59 5.55 2.61
CA LYS A 125 12.45 4.85 3.59
C LYS A 125 12.50 3.33 3.36
N MET A 126 11.38 2.72 2.98
CA MET A 126 11.35 1.31 2.63
C MET A 126 12.10 1.00 1.32
N MET A 127 11.98 1.85 0.31
CA MET A 127 12.73 1.71 -0.96
C MET A 127 14.24 1.83 -0.73
N GLU A 128 14.67 2.78 0.10
CA GLU A 128 16.07 2.95 0.47
C GLU A 128 16.63 1.68 1.13
N LYS A 129 15.93 1.12 2.12
CA LYS A 129 16.33 -0.14 2.77
C LYS A 129 16.40 -1.31 1.80
N LYS A 130 15.44 -1.40 0.88
CA LYS A 130 15.46 -2.43 -0.18
C LYS A 130 16.68 -2.25 -1.08
N HIS A 131 16.96 -1.03 -1.51
CA HIS A 131 18.12 -0.69 -2.33
C HIS A 131 19.43 -1.09 -1.62
N GLN A 132 19.58 -0.72 -0.35
CA GLN A 132 20.76 -1.10 0.45
C GLN A 132 20.93 -2.63 0.54
N MET A 133 19.85 -3.40 0.71
CA MET A 133 19.96 -4.86 0.72
C MET A 133 20.32 -5.42 -0.67
N LEU A 134 19.76 -4.86 -1.75
CA LEU A 134 20.05 -5.30 -3.11
C LEU A 134 21.46 -4.95 -3.57
N SER A 135 22.12 -3.96 -2.95
CA SER A 135 23.52 -3.61 -3.29
C SER A 135 24.53 -4.70 -2.92
N VAL A 136 24.14 -5.66 -2.06
CA VAL A 136 24.96 -6.82 -1.70
C VAL A 136 25.02 -7.87 -2.83
N LEU A 137 24.06 -7.84 -3.75
CA LEU A 137 23.94 -8.80 -4.84
C LEU A 137 24.89 -8.45 -6.00
N THR A 138 25.41 -9.48 -6.66
CA THR A 138 26.13 -9.33 -7.94
C THR A 138 25.17 -8.92 -9.06
N PRO A 139 25.68 -8.39 -10.20
CA PRO A 139 24.84 -8.06 -11.36
C PRO A 139 23.96 -9.23 -11.82
N GLU A 140 24.52 -10.44 -11.88
CA GLU A 140 23.83 -11.66 -12.30
C GLU A 140 22.72 -12.04 -11.30
N GLN A 141 22.99 -11.92 -10.01
CA GLN A 141 22.00 -12.15 -8.96
C GLN A 141 20.85 -11.13 -9.00
N LYS A 142 21.12 -9.88 -9.40
CA LYS A 142 20.06 -8.87 -9.59
C LYS A 142 19.15 -9.20 -10.77
N VAL A 143 19.69 -9.70 -11.87
CA VAL A 143 18.89 -10.18 -13.01
C VAL A 143 17.99 -11.32 -12.56
N LYS A 144 18.57 -12.34 -11.91
CA LYS A 144 17.80 -13.48 -11.37
C LYS A 144 16.75 -13.05 -10.36
N PHE A 145 17.04 -12.05 -9.52
CA PHE A 145 16.08 -11.50 -8.58
C PHE A 145 14.83 -10.93 -9.28
N VAL A 146 15.02 -10.19 -10.39
CA VAL A 146 13.90 -9.62 -11.16
C VAL A 146 13.07 -10.72 -11.82
N GLU A 147 13.71 -11.76 -12.35
CA GLU A 147 13.01 -12.92 -12.93
C GLU A 147 12.13 -13.64 -11.90
N LEU A 148 12.72 -14.02 -10.77
CA LEU A 148 12.01 -14.68 -9.68
C LEU A 148 10.88 -13.82 -9.10
N GLN A 149 11.05 -12.49 -9.09
CA GLN A 149 10.01 -11.57 -8.67
C GLN A 149 8.80 -11.59 -9.63
N LYS A 150 9.04 -11.65 -10.94
CA LYS A 150 7.98 -11.74 -11.96
C LYS A 150 7.23 -13.07 -11.86
N GLU A 151 7.95 -14.18 -11.75
CA GLU A 151 7.35 -15.52 -11.57
C GLU A 151 6.46 -15.54 -10.32
N ARG A 152 6.96 -15.02 -9.20
CA ARG A 152 6.21 -14.94 -7.95
C ARG A 152 4.94 -14.08 -8.07
N GLN A 153 5.03 -12.98 -8.81
CA GLN A 153 3.88 -12.11 -9.07
C GLN A 153 2.81 -12.82 -9.90
N GLN A 154 3.22 -13.60 -10.91
CA GLN A 154 2.31 -14.39 -11.75
C GLN A 154 1.63 -15.49 -10.93
N GLU A 155 2.40 -16.30 -10.18
CA GLU A 155 1.84 -17.34 -9.30
C GLU A 155 0.83 -16.78 -8.30
N CYS A 156 1.15 -15.61 -7.73
CA CYS A 156 0.24 -14.91 -6.83
C CYS A 156 -1.06 -14.53 -7.57
N GLY A 157 -0.96 -13.96 -8.77
CA GLY A 157 -2.10 -13.56 -9.59
C GLY A 157 -3.03 -14.73 -9.87
N GLU A 158 -2.48 -15.86 -10.28
CA GLU A 158 -3.24 -17.09 -10.52
C GLU A 158 -3.91 -17.64 -9.25
N LYS A 159 -3.20 -17.65 -8.12
CA LYS A 159 -3.75 -18.09 -6.83
C LYS A 159 -4.92 -17.19 -6.40
N MET A 160 -4.81 -15.88 -6.60
CA MET A 160 -5.88 -14.93 -6.33
C MET A 160 -7.09 -15.18 -7.24
N GLN A 161 -6.88 -15.37 -8.55
CA GLN A 161 -7.96 -15.69 -9.49
C GLN A 161 -8.69 -16.99 -9.11
N LYS A 162 -7.95 -18.05 -8.78
CA LYS A 162 -8.53 -19.34 -8.33
C LYS A 162 -9.38 -19.17 -7.07
N ARG A 163 -8.95 -18.33 -6.12
CA ARG A 163 -9.74 -18.06 -4.90
C ARG A 163 -11.02 -17.28 -5.22
N MET A 164 -10.95 -16.26 -6.08
CA MET A 164 -12.13 -15.50 -6.51
C MET A 164 -13.17 -16.41 -7.18
N GLN A 165 -12.73 -17.31 -8.06
CA GLN A 165 -13.62 -18.28 -8.72
C GLN A 165 -14.27 -19.25 -7.73
N LYS A 166 -13.52 -19.75 -6.74
CA LYS A 166 -14.08 -20.63 -5.70
C LYS A 166 -15.17 -19.93 -4.87
N HIS A 167 -14.94 -18.68 -4.49
CA HIS A 167 -15.94 -17.89 -3.75
C HIS A 167 -17.16 -17.49 -4.57
N HIS A 168 -17.06 -17.46 -5.90
CA HIS A 168 -18.19 -17.18 -6.79
C HIS A 168 -19.07 -18.42 -7.04
N ASN A 169 -18.48 -19.62 -6.90
CA ASN A 169 -19.15 -20.90 -7.14
C ASN A 169 -19.59 -21.62 -5.84
N SER A 170 -19.44 -20.97 -4.67
CA SER A 170 -19.89 -21.46 -3.35
C SER A 170 -21.06 -20.61 -2.89
#